data_AF-A0A962RX98-F1
#
_entry.id   AF-A0A962RX98-F1
#
_cell.length_a   1.000
_cell.length_b   1.000
_cell.length_c   1.000
_cell.angle_alpha   90.00
_cell.angle_beta   90.00
_cell.angle_gamma   90.00
#
_symmetry.space_group_name_H-M   'P 1'
#
loop_
_entity.id
_entity.type
_entity.pdbx_description
1 polymer ?
#
loop_
_entity_poly.entity_id
_entity_poly.type
_entity_poly.pdbx_seq_one_letter_code
_entity_poly.pdbx_strand_id
1 'polypeptide(L)'
;MALVLLANLGTFAGAQAYPEVVAYRLISDTATATGEREYTYAVTIRTDGPMVRDLALNLATVPAGTAIVDGSVVVPYVARGASIEAPDRFTVRAAQGTPVAPSTWTWTIANINTGTSGRVAPSGGTVRYDNIMEVTTGPGTFAADTLVILDVGGPSAMLATLSAELDARAGAFGVTAWAPLEYRIVAMKQAPAASVVARILVPEGFGDALPAGHHVGAIAPRREPGDFEDGVNFGELASRYDPATRVLDVDVPERAFLPSSRGARRSEAVIILCTLAD
;
A
#
# COMPACT_ATOMS: atom_id res chain seq x y z
N MET A 1 14.51 -9.70 22.38
CA MET A 1 13.04 -9.73 22.42
C MET A 1 12.56 -8.36 21.96
N ALA A 2 12.24 -8.21 20.68
CA ALA A 2 11.94 -6.91 20.08
C ALA A 2 10.45 -6.58 20.28
N LEU A 3 10.20 -5.54 21.07
CA LEU A 3 8.90 -4.92 21.25
C LEU A 3 8.62 -4.08 20.01
N VAL A 4 7.71 -4.53 19.15
CA VAL A 4 7.21 -3.72 18.02
C VAL A 4 6.31 -2.65 18.63
N LEU A 5 6.83 -1.43 18.71
CA LEU A 5 6.09 -0.24 19.11
C LEU A 5 5.17 0.14 17.93
N LEU A 6 3.89 -0.22 18.02
CA LEU A 6 2.85 0.41 17.20
C LEU A 6 2.86 1.90 17.53
N ALA A 7 3.44 2.71 16.64
CA ALA A 7 3.37 4.15 16.75
C ALA A 7 1.88 4.57 16.80
N ASN A 8 1.54 5.36 17.81
CA ASN A 8 0.24 6.02 17.97
C ASN A 8 -0.04 6.88 16.72
N LEU A 9 -0.69 6.30 15.72
CA LEU A 9 -1.46 7.06 14.75
C LEU A 9 -2.63 7.68 15.53
N GLY A 10 -2.79 8.99 15.43
CA GLY A 10 -3.78 9.75 16.18
C GLY A 10 -5.18 9.12 16.12
N THR A 11 -5.95 9.31 17.17
CA THR A 11 -7.32 8.80 17.32
C THR A 11 -8.22 9.39 16.22
N PHE A 12 -8.35 8.69 15.10
CA PHE A 12 -9.38 8.97 14.09
C PHE A 12 -10.72 8.49 14.65
N ALA A 13 -11.47 9.40 15.28
CA ALA A 13 -12.77 9.12 15.88
C ALA A 13 -13.87 9.02 14.80
N GLY A 14 -13.90 7.88 14.12
CA GLY A 14 -15.01 7.39 13.32
C GLY A 14 -14.83 5.88 13.22
N ALA A 15 -15.86 5.08 13.56
CA ALA A 15 -15.78 3.64 13.39
C ALA A 15 -15.57 3.34 11.90
N GLN A 16 -14.31 3.15 11.50
CA GLN A 16 -13.95 2.85 10.13
C GLN A 16 -14.59 1.51 9.79
N ALA A 17 -15.44 1.48 8.76
CA ALA A 17 -16.02 0.22 8.29
C ALA A 17 -14.88 -0.65 7.76
N TYR A 18 -14.53 -1.69 8.54
CA TYR A 18 -13.52 -2.66 8.16
C TYR A 18 -14.02 -3.49 6.99
N PRO A 19 -13.12 -3.95 6.10
CA PRO A 19 -13.49 -4.89 5.05
C PRO A 19 -14.08 -6.17 5.66
N GLU A 20 -15.11 -6.70 5.00
CA GLU A 20 -15.91 -7.84 5.44
C GLU A 20 -15.91 -8.93 4.36
N VAL A 21 -15.84 -10.20 4.79
CA VAL A 21 -16.11 -11.34 3.90
C VAL A 21 -17.62 -11.52 3.78
N VAL A 22 -18.17 -11.24 2.60
CA VAL A 22 -19.63 -11.19 2.37
C VAL A 22 -20.18 -12.39 1.62
N ALA A 23 -19.34 -13.16 0.93
CA ALA A 23 -19.77 -14.36 0.23
C ALA A 23 -18.63 -15.38 0.08
N TYR A 24 -19.04 -16.63 -0.14
CA TYR A 24 -18.15 -17.76 -0.42
C TYR A 24 -18.62 -18.45 -1.70
N ARG A 25 -17.66 -18.87 -2.53
CA ARG A 25 -17.93 -19.69 -3.72
C ARG A 25 -17.07 -20.94 -3.66
N LEU A 26 -17.71 -22.10 -3.66
CA LEU A 26 -17.02 -23.38 -3.75
C LEU A 26 -16.35 -23.50 -5.13
N ILE A 27 -15.07 -23.80 -5.15
CA ILE A 27 -14.26 -23.96 -6.36
C ILE A 27 -14.01 -25.44 -6.64
N SER A 28 -13.64 -26.21 -5.62
CA SER A 28 -13.43 -27.65 -5.74
C SER A 28 -13.83 -28.39 -4.48
N ASP A 29 -14.18 -29.66 -4.65
CA ASP A 29 -14.53 -30.60 -3.61
C ASP A 29 -13.94 -31.96 -3.99
N THR A 30 -12.91 -32.37 -3.26
CA THR A 30 -12.08 -33.54 -3.59
C THR A 30 -12.03 -34.49 -2.40
N ALA A 31 -12.31 -35.78 -2.64
CA ALA A 31 -12.13 -36.81 -1.64
C ALA A 31 -10.63 -37.10 -1.43
N THR A 32 -10.22 -37.25 -0.18
CA THR A 32 -8.88 -37.70 0.19
C THR A 32 -8.84 -39.23 0.30
N ALA A 33 -7.64 -39.81 0.30
CA ALA A 33 -7.46 -41.24 0.50
C ALA A 33 -7.89 -41.73 1.90
N THR A 34 -8.02 -40.82 2.87
CA THR A 34 -8.36 -41.10 4.27
C THR A 34 -9.87 -41.10 4.54
N GLY A 35 -10.72 -40.90 3.53
CA GLY A 35 -12.17 -40.76 3.70
C GLY A 35 -12.60 -39.38 4.21
N GLU A 36 -11.74 -38.38 4.07
CA GLU A 36 -12.08 -36.97 4.29
C GLU A 36 -12.38 -36.29 2.95
N ARG A 37 -12.90 -35.06 3.00
CA ARG A 37 -13.08 -34.22 1.81
C ARG A 37 -12.42 -32.87 2.02
N GLU A 38 -11.68 -32.42 1.01
CA GLU A 38 -11.11 -31.09 0.94
C GLU A 38 -11.96 -30.20 0.05
N TYR A 39 -12.28 -29.02 0.58
CA TYR A 39 -13.12 -28.03 -0.09
C TYR A 39 -12.31 -26.75 -0.25
N THR A 40 -12.08 -26.36 -1.50
CA THR A 40 -11.40 -25.10 -1.82
C THR A 40 -12.44 -24.05 -2.18
N TYR A 41 -12.30 -22.87 -1.60
CA TYR A 41 -13.25 -21.77 -1.76
C TYR A 41 -12.55 -20.49 -2.24
N ALA A 42 -13.35 -19.67 -2.92
CA ALA A 42 -13.11 -18.25 -3.13
C ALA A 42 -13.93 -17.45 -2.10
N VAL A 43 -13.38 -16.33 -1.61
CA VAL A 43 -14.14 -15.35 -0.83
C VAL A 43 -14.45 -14.10 -1.65
N THR A 44 -15.60 -13.50 -1.41
CA THR A 44 -15.89 -12.12 -1.83
C THR A 44 -15.74 -11.20 -0.64
N ILE A 45 -14.95 -10.15 -0.81
CA ILE A 45 -14.71 -9.12 0.19
C ILE A 45 -15.42 -7.84 -0.23
N ARG A 46 -16.07 -7.18 0.72
CA ARG A 46 -16.62 -5.83 0.57
C ARG A 46 -15.90 -4.86 1.51
N THR A 47 -15.71 -3.62 1.08
CA THR A 47 -15.36 -2.52 2.00
C THR A 47 -16.38 -1.39 1.86
N ASP A 48 -17.06 -1.05 2.95
CA ASP A 48 -17.91 0.14 3.03
C ASP A 48 -17.11 1.38 3.48
N GLY A 49 -15.84 1.18 3.87
CA GLY A 49 -14.90 2.20 4.32
C GLY A 49 -14.01 2.74 3.19
N PRO A 50 -12.82 3.29 3.51
CA PRO A 50 -11.88 3.70 2.48
C PRO A 50 -11.45 2.51 1.61
N MET A 51 -10.80 2.82 0.49
CA MET A 51 -10.19 1.81 -0.36
C MET A 51 -9.13 1.05 0.44
N VAL A 52 -9.07 -0.25 0.24
CA VAL A 52 -8.12 -1.14 0.92
C VAL A 52 -7.16 -1.73 -0.10
N ARG A 53 -5.89 -1.84 0.30
CA ARG A 53 -4.82 -2.52 -0.44
C ARG A 53 -4.20 -3.58 0.44
N ASP A 54 -3.63 -4.58 -0.23
CA ASP A 54 -2.79 -5.61 0.41
C ASP A 54 -3.46 -6.23 1.63
N LEU A 55 -4.78 -6.40 1.55
CA LEU A 55 -5.59 -6.95 2.63
C LEU A 55 -5.21 -8.40 2.81
N ALA A 56 -4.65 -8.73 3.97
CA ALA A 56 -4.37 -10.10 4.36
C ALA A 56 -5.44 -10.55 5.35
N LEU A 57 -6.13 -11.63 5.01
CA LEU A 57 -7.13 -12.27 5.86
C LEU A 57 -6.66 -13.68 6.25
N ASN A 58 -6.92 -14.04 7.51
CA ASN A 58 -6.73 -15.40 8.01
C ASN A 58 -8.06 -15.96 8.49
N LEU A 59 -8.40 -17.15 8.00
CA LEU A 59 -9.55 -17.90 8.49
C LEU A 59 -9.25 -18.31 9.95
N ALA A 60 -10.00 -17.76 10.89
CA ALA A 60 -9.70 -17.89 12.31
C ALA A 60 -10.44 -19.07 12.94
N THR A 61 -11.71 -19.26 12.57
CA THR A 61 -12.51 -20.36 13.11
C THR A 61 -13.35 -21.04 12.04
N VAL A 62 -13.44 -22.37 12.17
CA VAL A 62 -14.35 -23.24 11.42
C VAL A 62 -15.16 -24.09 12.42
N PRO A 63 -16.34 -24.60 12.04
CA PRO A 63 -17.13 -25.49 12.90
C PRO A 63 -16.37 -26.75 13.31
N ALA A 64 -16.80 -27.34 14.42
CA ALA A 64 -16.29 -28.64 14.86
C ALA A 64 -16.45 -29.70 13.75
N GLY A 65 -15.46 -30.58 13.62
CA GLY A 65 -15.41 -31.57 12.54
C GLY A 65 -14.89 -31.03 11.21
N THR A 66 -14.52 -29.74 11.14
CA THR A 66 -13.78 -29.13 10.03
C THR A 66 -12.39 -28.69 10.53
N ALA A 67 -11.38 -28.81 9.68
CA ALA A 67 -10.02 -28.34 9.90
C ALA A 67 -9.63 -27.35 8.79
N ILE A 68 -8.81 -26.36 9.14
CA ILE A 68 -8.23 -25.41 8.17
C ILE A 68 -6.97 -26.07 7.59
N VAL A 69 -6.92 -26.27 6.28
CA VAL A 69 -5.73 -26.79 5.58
C VAL A 69 -4.86 -25.62 5.12
N ASP A 70 -5.50 -24.63 4.50
CA ASP A 70 -4.94 -23.34 4.18
C ASP A 70 -6.02 -22.28 4.42
N GLY A 71 -5.73 -21.29 5.24
CA GLY A 71 -6.67 -20.26 5.67
C GLY A 71 -6.27 -18.85 5.27
N SER A 72 -5.21 -18.69 4.47
CA SER A 72 -4.67 -17.37 4.15
C SER A 72 -5.23 -16.87 2.82
N VAL A 73 -5.71 -15.62 2.80
CA VAL A 73 -6.19 -14.97 1.58
C VAL A 73 -5.60 -13.57 1.49
N VAL A 74 -4.94 -13.26 0.39
CA VAL A 74 -4.48 -11.90 0.10
C VAL A 74 -5.35 -11.28 -0.99
N VAL A 75 -5.82 -10.06 -0.72
CA VAL A 75 -6.55 -9.26 -1.69
C VAL A 75 -5.75 -8.00 -1.99
N PRO A 76 -5.16 -7.89 -3.20
CA PRO A 76 -4.29 -6.78 -3.55
C PRO A 76 -4.98 -5.42 -3.50
N TYR A 77 -6.29 -5.39 -3.77
CA TYR A 77 -7.04 -4.15 -3.93
C TYR A 77 -8.55 -4.36 -3.79
N VAL A 78 -9.19 -3.52 -2.98
CA VAL A 78 -10.65 -3.36 -2.91
C VAL A 78 -10.96 -1.86 -3.00
N ALA A 79 -11.64 -1.44 -4.07
CA ALA A 79 -12.08 -0.05 -4.19
C ALA A 79 -13.09 0.31 -3.10
N ARG A 80 -13.16 1.59 -2.75
CA ARG A 80 -14.16 2.12 -1.81
C ARG A 80 -15.58 1.75 -2.27
N GLY A 81 -16.36 1.14 -1.37
CA GLY A 81 -17.75 0.74 -1.64
C GLY A 81 -17.89 -0.44 -2.60
N ALA A 82 -16.78 -1.08 -2.99
CA ALA A 82 -16.80 -2.19 -3.93
C ALA A 82 -16.80 -3.54 -3.22
N SER A 83 -17.31 -4.54 -3.93
CA SER A 83 -17.13 -5.96 -3.61
C SER A 83 -16.25 -6.61 -4.67
N ILE A 84 -15.29 -7.42 -4.25
CA ILE A 84 -14.39 -8.15 -5.16
C ILE A 84 -14.22 -9.60 -4.70
N GLU A 85 -14.20 -10.53 -5.65
CA GLU A 85 -13.75 -11.89 -5.36
C GLU A 85 -12.22 -11.89 -5.22
N ALA A 86 -11.73 -12.40 -4.09
CA ALA A 86 -10.29 -12.55 -3.86
C ALA A 86 -9.65 -13.40 -4.96
N PRO A 87 -8.46 -13.04 -5.47
CA PRO A 87 -7.74 -13.89 -6.41
C PRO A 87 -7.26 -15.19 -5.75
N ASP A 88 -6.86 -15.10 -4.49
CA ASP A 88 -6.42 -16.25 -3.70
C ASP A 88 -7.61 -17.15 -3.31
N ARG A 89 -7.28 -18.40 -3.01
CA ARG A 89 -8.22 -19.43 -2.57
C ARG A 89 -7.75 -19.98 -1.23
N PHE A 90 -8.67 -20.53 -0.46
CA PHE A 90 -8.36 -21.19 0.80
C PHE A 90 -9.03 -22.56 0.83
N THR A 91 -8.50 -23.46 1.65
CA THR A 91 -8.93 -24.86 1.70
C THR A 91 -9.22 -25.30 3.13
N VAL A 92 -10.37 -25.94 3.30
CA VAL A 92 -10.75 -26.60 4.54
C VAL A 92 -10.93 -28.09 4.29
N ARG A 93 -10.80 -28.90 5.34
CA ARG A 93 -11.01 -30.35 5.29
C ARG A 93 -12.09 -30.73 6.30
N ALA A 94 -12.99 -31.62 5.92
CA ALA A 94 -13.97 -32.19 6.84
C ALA A 94 -14.12 -33.69 6.62
N ALA A 95 -14.55 -34.41 7.64
CA ALA A 95 -14.88 -35.83 7.50
C ALA A 95 -16.04 -36.01 6.50
N GLN A 96 -16.05 -37.15 5.80
CA GLN A 96 -17.12 -37.43 4.86
C GLN A 96 -18.50 -37.42 5.55
N GLY A 97 -19.45 -36.69 4.97
CA GLY A 97 -20.80 -36.53 5.51
C GLY A 97 -20.96 -35.41 6.55
N THR A 98 -19.87 -34.76 6.98
CA THR A 98 -19.95 -33.55 7.80
C THR A 98 -20.42 -32.36 6.94
N PRO A 99 -21.53 -31.69 7.30
CA PRO A 99 -21.97 -30.50 6.58
C PRO A 99 -20.96 -29.36 6.73
N VAL A 100 -20.57 -28.75 5.61
CA VAL A 100 -19.70 -27.57 5.59
C VAL A 100 -20.55 -26.34 5.33
N ALA A 101 -20.63 -25.43 6.32
CA ALA A 101 -21.44 -24.21 6.26
C ALA A 101 -20.56 -22.95 6.41
N PRO A 102 -20.13 -22.32 5.30
CA PRO A 102 -19.22 -21.17 5.35
C PRO A 102 -19.76 -19.93 6.08
N SER A 103 -21.08 -19.80 6.23
CA SER A 103 -21.71 -18.65 6.89
C SER A 103 -21.38 -18.52 8.37
N THR A 104 -20.84 -19.55 9.01
CA THR A 104 -20.44 -19.52 10.43
C THR A 104 -18.94 -19.31 10.62
N TRP A 105 -18.19 -19.12 9.54
CA TRP A 105 -16.73 -18.92 9.59
C TRP A 105 -16.40 -17.50 10.00
N THR A 106 -15.34 -17.35 10.79
CA THR A 106 -14.85 -16.03 11.17
C THR A 106 -13.45 -15.81 10.62
N TRP A 107 -13.19 -14.56 10.24
CA TRP A 107 -11.92 -14.13 9.67
C TRP A 107 -11.28 -13.10 10.59
N THR A 108 -9.96 -13.12 10.67
CA THR A 108 -9.16 -12.04 11.24
C THR A 108 -8.46 -11.28 10.13
N ILE A 109 -8.42 -9.95 10.26
CA ILE A 109 -7.64 -9.09 9.39
C ILE A 109 -6.22 -9.06 9.93
N ALA A 110 -5.28 -9.67 9.20
CA ALA A 110 -3.87 -9.72 9.58
C ALA A 110 -3.11 -8.45 9.16
N ASN A 111 -3.52 -7.83 8.05
CA ASN A 111 -2.97 -6.57 7.58
C ASN A 111 -4.02 -5.79 6.78
N ILE A 112 -4.02 -4.47 6.93
CA ILE A 112 -4.87 -3.55 6.17
C ILE A 112 -4.10 -2.27 5.85
N ASN A 113 -3.87 -2.01 4.56
CA ASN A 113 -3.39 -0.72 4.10
C ASN A 113 -4.58 0.04 3.51
N THR A 114 -4.81 1.27 3.94
CA THR A 114 -5.92 2.08 3.43
C THR A 114 -5.39 3.25 2.63
N GLY A 115 -6.09 3.56 1.54
CA GLY A 115 -5.73 4.66 0.67
C GLY A 115 -6.96 5.38 0.11
N THR A 116 -6.72 6.41 -0.70
CA THR A 116 -7.74 7.08 -1.51
C THR A 116 -7.37 6.93 -2.97
N SER A 117 -8.37 6.94 -3.84
CA SER A 117 -8.13 6.92 -5.28
C SER A 117 -9.00 7.94 -5.99
N GLY A 118 -8.53 8.40 -7.13
CA GLY A 118 -9.23 9.32 -8.01
C GLY A 118 -8.88 9.05 -9.47
N ARG A 119 -9.83 9.32 -10.36
CA ARG A 119 -9.56 9.28 -11.81
C ARG A 119 -9.03 10.63 -12.26
N VAL A 120 -7.98 10.57 -13.06
CA VAL A 120 -7.31 11.72 -13.67
C VAL A 120 -7.41 11.58 -15.18
N ALA A 121 -7.88 12.64 -15.85
CA ALA A 121 -7.99 12.68 -17.30
C ALA A 121 -6.67 13.13 -17.95
N PRO A 122 -6.50 12.98 -19.28
CA PRO A 122 -5.32 13.50 -20.00
C PRO A 122 -5.10 15.01 -19.86
N SER A 123 -6.16 15.76 -19.57
CA SER A 123 -6.09 17.21 -19.28
C SER A 123 -5.47 17.51 -17.90
N GLY A 124 -5.16 16.49 -17.12
CA GLY A 124 -4.73 16.61 -15.73
C GLY A 124 -5.89 16.50 -14.75
N GLY A 125 -5.60 16.79 -13.49
CA GLY A 125 -6.53 16.65 -12.37
C GLY A 125 -5.79 16.49 -11.05
N THR A 126 -6.56 16.50 -9.96
CA THR A 126 -6.05 16.42 -8.59
C THR A 126 -6.71 15.28 -7.85
N VAL A 127 -5.92 14.48 -7.15
CA VAL A 127 -6.39 13.44 -6.21
C VAL A 127 -5.93 13.82 -4.81
N ARG A 128 -6.81 13.68 -3.82
CA ARG A 128 -6.53 14.00 -2.41
C ARG A 128 -6.69 12.77 -1.53
N TYR A 129 -5.76 12.58 -0.61
CA TYR A 129 -5.82 11.64 0.50
C TYR A 129 -6.02 12.46 1.78
N ASP A 130 -7.28 12.70 2.12
CA ASP A 130 -7.71 13.61 3.18
C ASP A 130 -6.93 14.94 3.14
N ASN A 131 -6.37 15.37 4.29
CA ASN A 131 -5.51 16.55 4.40
C ASN A 131 -4.02 16.18 4.45
N ILE A 132 -3.65 14.93 4.13
CA ILE A 132 -2.30 14.39 4.31
C ILE A 132 -1.50 14.49 3.02
N MET A 133 -2.11 14.15 1.88
CA MET A 133 -1.42 14.19 0.60
C MET A 133 -2.36 14.62 -0.52
N GLU A 134 -1.88 15.48 -1.40
CA GLU A 134 -2.55 15.88 -2.63
C GLU A 134 -1.60 15.63 -3.81
N VAL A 135 -2.07 15.01 -4.88
CA VAL A 135 -1.30 14.85 -6.11
C VAL A 135 -2.01 15.57 -7.23
N THR A 136 -1.32 16.54 -7.81
CA THR A 136 -1.78 17.30 -8.97
C THR A 136 -1.00 16.90 -10.21
N THR A 137 -1.74 16.70 -11.29
CA THR A 137 -1.22 16.30 -12.61
C THR A 137 -1.57 17.37 -13.63
N GLY A 138 -0.62 17.66 -14.52
CA GLY A 138 -0.82 18.60 -15.62
C GLY A 138 -1.38 17.92 -16.88
N PRO A 139 -1.74 18.72 -17.90
CA PRO A 139 -2.05 18.17 -19.23
C PRO A 139 -0.90 17.32 -19.76
N GLY A 140 -1.22 16.13 -20.28
CA GLY A 140 -0.24 15.21 -20.85
C GLY A 140 0.54 14.39 -19.83
N THR A 141 0.34 14.58 -18.51
CA THR A 141 0.92 13.68 -17.49
C THR A 141 0.53 12.22 -17.75
N PHE A 142 -0.71 11.98 -18.18
CA PHE A 142 -1.19 10.67 -18.62
C PHE A 142 -1.80 10.77 -20.02
N ALA A 143 -1.53 9.79 -20.89
CA ALA A 143 -2.08 9.77 -22.26
C ALA A 143 -3.58 9.40 -22.34
N ALA A 144 -4.17 8.87 -21.27
CA ALA A 144 -5.58 8.47 -21.19
C ALA A 144 -6.04 8.48 -19.73
N ASP A 145 -7.36 8.43 -19.50
CA ASP A 145 -7.95 8.40 -18.15
C ASP A 145 -7.31 7.33 -17.26
N THR A 146 -6.73 7.74 -16.15
CA THR A 146 -5.91 6.90 -15.27
C THR A 146 -6.44 6.94 -13.85
N LEU A 147 -6.56 5.77 -13.22
CA LEU A 147 -6.82 5.68 -11.79
C LEU A 147 -5.50 5.91 -11.05
N VAL A 148 -5.44 6.98 -10.28
CA VAL A 148 -4.34 7.31 -9.38
C VAL A 148 -4.76 6.93 -7.97
N ILE A 149 -3.88 6.21 -7.29
CA ILE A 149 -4.08 5.77 -5.92
C ILE A 149 -3.03 6.44 -5.04
N LEU A 150 -3.49 7.04 -3.96
CA LEU A 150 -2.70 7.68 -2.92
C LEU A 150 -2.79 6.83 -1.66
N ASP A 151 -1.63 6.52 -1.09
CA ASP A 151 -1.51 5.61 0.04
C ASP A 151 -0.42 6.14 0.99
N VAL A 152 -0.74 6.14 2.28
CA VAL A 152 0.16 6.60 3.34
C VAL A 152 0.17 5.53 4.41
N GLY A 153 1.33 4.89 4.59
CA GLY A 153 1.49 3.76 5.48
C GLY A 153 2.75 3.87 6.32
N GLY A 154 2.82 3.02 7.36
CA GLY A 154 4.07 2.79 8.08
C GLY A 154 5.12 2.11 7.19
N PRO A 155 6.35 1.90 7.70
CA PRO A 155 7.44 1.29 6.95
C PRO A 155 6.98 -0.07 6.42
N SER A 156 6.88 -0.18 5.10
CA SER A 156 6.54 -1.44 4.44
C SER A 156 7.70 -2.43 4.59
N ALA A 157 7.46 -3.71 4.26
CA ALA A 157 8.57 -4.67 4.12
C ALA A 157 9.64 -4.17 3.12
N MET A 158 9.22 -3.35 2.13
CA MET A 158 10.13 -2.66 1.24
C MET A 158 10.95 -1.63 2.02
N LEU A 159 10.38 -0.78 2.88
CA LEU A 159 11.22 0.06 3.76
C LEU A 159 12.09 -0.74 4.70
N ALA A 160 11.68 -1.92 5.17
CA ALA A 160 12.54 -2.70 6.06
C ALA A 160 13.82 -3.16 5.34
N THR A 161 13.69 -3.63 4.09
CA THR A 161 14.83 -3.95 3.23
C THR A 161 15.58 -2.69 2.81
N LEU A 162 14.87 -1.66 2.40
CA LEU A 162 15.44 -0.39 2.00
C LEU A 162 16.06 0.36 3.18
N SER A 163 15.64 0.16 4.43
CA SER A 163 16.16 0.87 5.60
C SER A 163 17.63 0.55 5.79
N ALA A 164 18.03 -0.71 5.57
CA ALA A 164 19.44 -1.08 5.61
C ALA A 164 20.24 -0.37 4.50
N GLU A 165 19.67 -0.26 3.30
CA GLU A 165 20.31 0.45 2.17
C GLU A 165 20.28 1.98 2.34
N LEU A 166 19.19 2.51 2.88
CA LEU A 166 18.95 3.92 3.17
C LEU A 166 19.88 4.38 4.28
N ASP A 167 20.06 3.58 5.34
CA ASP A 167 21.01 3.87 6.41
C ASP A 167 22.45 3.79 5.89
N ALA A 168 22.76 2.81 5.04
CA ALA A 168 24.08 2.72 4.39
C ALA A 168 24.35 3.91 3.45
N ARG A 169 23.30 4.48 2.84
CA ARG A 169 23.38 5.62 1.92
C ARG A 169 23.04 6.97 2.56
N ALA A 170 22.62 7.03 3.82
CA ALA A 170 22.17 8.25 4.49
C ALA A 170 23.26 9.32 4.43
N GLY A 171 24.52 8.92 4.65
CA GLY A 171 25.67 9.81 4.53
C GLY A 171 25.90 10.37 3.12
N ALA A 172 25.53 9.64 2.07
CA ALA A 172 25.69 10.10 0.67
C ALA A 172 24.67 11.18 0.29
N PHE A 173 23.51 11.21 0.94
CA PHE A 173 22.46 12.21 0.73
C PHE A 173 22.43 13.28 1.83
N GLY A 174 23.35 13.23 2.80
CA GLY A 174 23.30 14.13 3.96
C GLY A 174 22.04 13.95 4.81
N VAL A 175 21.43 12.76 4.79
CA VAL A 175 20.21 12.48 5.55
C VAL A 175 20.55 12.32 7.02
N THR A 176 19.90 13.10 7.88
CA THR A 176 20.09 13.04 9.34
C THR A 176 18.90 12.48 10.09
N ALA A 177 17.72 12.45 9.47
CA ALA A 177 16.51 11.84 10.02
C ALA A 177 15.53 11.42 8.91
N TRP A 178 14.79 10.35 9.16
CA TRP A 178 13.72 9.85 8.30
C TRP A 178 12.36 10.11 8.94
N ALA A 179 11.37 10.52 8.15
CA ALA A 179 9.99 10.48 8.61
C ALA A 179 9.50 9.02 8.70
N PRO A 180 8.60 8.69 9.63
CA PRO A 180 8.13 7.32 9.84
C PRO A 180 7.10 6.83 8.81
N LEU A 181 6.79 7.65 7.79
CA LEU A 181 5.71 7.40 6.83
C LEU A 181 6.25 7.27 5.41
N GLU A 182 5.65 6.35 4.67
CA GLU A 182 5.79 6.26 3.22
C GLU A 182 4.60 6.90 2.52
N TYR A 183 4.88 7.64 1.46
CA TYR A 183 3.86 8.23 0.60
C TYR A 183 3.95 7.58 -0.76
N ARG A 184 2.88 6.92 -1.20
CA ARG A 184 2.87 6.14 -2.45
C ARG A 184 1.89 6.74 -3.44
N ILE A 185 2.34 6.89 -4.67
CA ILE A 185 1.54 7.28 -5.82
C ILE A 185 1.54 6.12 -6.80
N VAL A 186 0.40 5.43 -6.92
CA VAL A 186 0.25 4.29 -7.84
C VAL A 186 -0.61 4.69 -9.02
N ALA A 187 -0.06 4.60 -10.22
CA ALA A 187 -0.79 4.74 -11.47
C ALA A 187 -1.13 3.36 -12.03
N MET A 188 -2.42 3.10 -12.23
CA MET A 188 -2.92 1.80 -12.70
C MET A 188 -2.81 1.63 -14.23
N LYS A 189 -1.63 1.93 -14.81
CA LYS A 189 -1.29 1.76 -16.23
C LYS A 189 0.17 1.37 -16.45
N GLN A 190 0.47 0.91 -17.68
CA GLN A 190 1.81 0.52 -18.12
C GLN A 190 2.76 1.70 -18.36
N ALA A 191 2.26 2.81 -18.91
CA ALA A 191 3.11 3.97 -19.14
C ALA A 191 3.26 4.77 -17.84
N PRO A 192 4.50 5.07 -17.40
CA PRO A 192 4.73 5.91 -16.23
C PRO A 192 4.18 7.32 -16.47
N ALA A 193 3.87 8.03 -15.38
CA ALA A 193 3.48 9.43 -15.47
C ALA A 193 4.68 10.28 -15.90
N ALA A 194 4.51 11.26 -16.79
CA ALA A 194 5.63 12.12 -17.21
C ALA A 194 6.22 12.93 -16.03
N SER A 195 5.34 13.52 -15.21
CA SER A 195 5.66 14.09 -13.90
C SER A 195 4.37 14.42 -13.15
N VAL A 196 4.45 14.45 -11.83
CA VAL A 196 3.38 14.95 -10.95
C VAL A 196 3.95 15.86 -9.87
N VAL A 197 3.11 16.75 -9.33
CA VAL A 197 3.44 17.50 -8.12
C VAL A 197 2.66 16.89 -6.96
N ALA A 198 3.38 16.41 -5.95
CA ALA A 198 2.80 15.92 -4.70
C ALA A 198 2.94 16.99 -3.62
N ARG A 199 1.83 17.37 -3.00
CA ARG A 199 1.80 18.24 -1.82
C ARG A 199 1.55 17.36 -0.61
N ILE A 200 2.52 17.31 0.30
CA ILE A 200 2.51 16.38 1.43
C ILE A 200 2.51 17.16 2.73
N LEU A 201 1.56 16.87 3.61
CA LEU A 201 1.56 17.37 4.98
C LEU A 201 2.63 16.63 5.77
N VAL A 202 3.64 17.36 6.21
CA VAL A 202 4.73 16.86 7.03
C VAL A 202 4.18 16.56 8.44
N PRO A 203 4.47 15.37 9.03
CA PRO A 203 4.01 15.02 10.36
C PRO A 203 4.43 16.05 11.42
N GLU A 204 3.57 16.27 12.42
CA GLU A 204 3.88 17.14 13.54
C GLU A 204 5.16 16.72 14.27
N GLY A 205 5.98 17.70 14.68
CA GLY A 205 7.29 17.44 15.28
C GLY A 205 8.39 17.17 14.25
N PHE A 206 8.06 16.74 13.03
CA PHE A 206 9.05 16.53 11.98
C PHE A 206 9.39 17.86 11.30
N GLY A 207 10.64 18.32 11.42
CA GLY A 207 11.10 19.58 10.84
C GLY A 207 10.94 20.81 11.74
N ASP A 208 10.42 20.67 12.96
CA ASP A 208 10.26 21.78 13.91
C ASP A 208 11.61 22.24 14.52
N ALA A 209 12.61 21.34 14.55
CA ALA A 209 13.95 21.62 15.05
C ALA A 209 15.02 21.01 14.13
N LEU A 210 15.22 21.65 12.98
CA LEU A 210 16.27 21.26 12.04
C LEU A 210 17.64 21.78 12.50
N PRO A 211 18.72 20.99 12.36
CA PRO A 211 20.07 21.52 12.54
C PRO A 211 20.35 22.66 11.55
N ALA A 212 21.30 23.54 11.87
CA ALA A 212 21.68 24.62 10.95
C ALA A 212 22.17 24.03 9.61
N GLY A 213 21.75 24.65 8.50
CA GLY A 213 22.07 24.16 7.15
C GLY A 213 21.37 22.85 6.80
N HIS A 214 20.18 22.60 7.35
CA HIS A 214 19.36 21.45 6.99
C HIS A 214 17.94 21.89 6.64
N HIS A 215 17.29 21.13 5.77
CA HIS A 215 15.92 21.35 5.33
C HIS A 215 15.12 20.02 5.31
N VAL A 216 13.79 20.11 5.31
CA VAL A 216 12.92 18.96 5.03
C VAL A 216 12.88 18.77 3.53
N GLY A 217 13.22 17.56 3.07
CA GLY A 217 13.18 17.19 1.67
C GLY A 217 12.53 15.83 1.44
N ALA A 218 12.60 15.37 0.19
CA ALA A 218 12.05 14.08 -0.21
C ALA A 218 13.02 13.31 -1.10
N ILE A 219 13.05 12.00 -0.92
CA ILE A 219 13.76 11.09 -1.81
C ILE A 219 12.80 10.06 -2.39
N ALA A 220 13.17 9.46 -3.52
CA ALA A 220 12.48 8.30 -4.06
C ALA A 220 13.46 7.29 -4.69
N PRO A 221 13.10 6.01 -4.72
CA PRO A 221 13.64 5.05 -5.68
C PRO A 221 13.54 5.58 -7.11
N ARG A 222 14.58 5.39 -7.91
CA ARG A 222 14.66 5.82 -9.30
C ARG A 222 15.35 4.77 -10.13
N ARG A 223 14.98 4.72 -11.41
CA ARG A 223 15.70 3.96 -12.41
C ARG A 223 16.74 4.87 -13.08
N GLU A 224 18.01 4.47 -13.07
CA GLU A 224 19.00 5.14 -13.90
C GLU A 224 19.01 4.52 -15.32
N PRO A 225 19.29 5.33 -16.37
CA PRO A 225 19.50 4.79 -17.71
C PRO A 225 20.67 3.80 -17.71
N GLY A 226 20.41 2.52 -18.00
CA GLY A 226 21.44 1.48 -18.06
C GLY A 226 21.42 0.48 -16.90
N ASP A 227 20.63 0.71 -15.85
CA ASP A 227 20.38 -0.26 -14.79
C ASP A 227 19.44 -1.36 -15.33
N PHE A 228 20.04 -2.42 -15.85
CA PHE A 228 19.32 -3.60 -16.34
C PHE A 228 19.18 -4.71 -15.29
N GLU A 229 19.95 -4.68 -14.20
CA GLU A 229 19.93 -5.72 -13.18
C GLU A 229 20.02 -5.12 -11.76
N ASP A 230 18.92 -5.25 -11.01
CA ASP A 230 18.78 -5.34 -9.56
C ASP A 230 19.19 -4.17 -8.63
N GLY A 231 19.74 -3.06 -9.13
CA GLY A 231 20.01 -1.88 -8.30
C GLY A 231 18.83 -0.92 -8.19
N VAL A 232 18.24 -0.78 -7.00
CA VAL A 232 17.37 0.37 -6.70
C VAL A 232 18.26 1.55 -6.30
N ASN A 233 18.38 2.55 -7.15
CA ASN A 233 19.07 3.80 -6.81
C ASN A 233 18.08 4.79 -6.19
N PHE A 234 18.50 5.48 -5.14
CA PHE A 234 17.73 6.58 -4.55
C PHE A 234 18.21 7.91 -5.11
N GLY A 235 17.30 8.88 -5.19
CA GLY A 235 17.69 10.25 -5.49
C GLY A 235 16.76 11.26 -4.86
N GLU A 236 17.35 12.38 -4.45
CA GLU A 236 16.65 13.55 -3.96
C GLU A 236 15.71 14.12 -5.03
N LEU A 237 14.46 14.32 -4.64
CA LEU A 237 13.41 14.96 -5.43
C LEU A 237 13.47 16.48 -5.19
N ALA A 238 13.32 17.24 -6.28
CA ALA A 238 13.16 18.67 -6.15
C ALA A 238 11.93 18.94 -5.28
N SER A 239 12.14 19.63 -4.17
CA SER A 239 11.10 19.84 -3.17
C SER A 239 11.23 21.19 -2.48
N ARG A 240 10.11 21.69 -1.96
CA ARG A 240 10.02 22.97 -1.27
C ARG A 240 9.15 22.83 -0.03
N TYR A 241 9.77 23.01 1.14
CA TYR A 241 9.08 22.96 2.42
C TYR A 241 8.60 24.35 2.86
N ASP A 242 7.33 24.46 3.22
CA ASP A 242 6.77 25.61 3.92
C ASP A 242 6.53 25.26 5.41
N PRO A 243 7.35 25.76 6.35
CA PRO A 243 7.19 25.46 7.76
C PRO A 243 5.94 26.08 8.38
N ALA A 244 5.37 27.14 7.79
CA ALA A 244 4.17 27.78 8.35
C ALA A 244 2.92 26.90 8.17
N THR A 245 2.86 26.16 7.07
CA THR A 245 1.76 25.23 6.75
C THR A 245 2.13 23.77 6.96
N ARG A 246 3.42 23.48 7.21
CA ARG A 246 4.02 22.13 7.24
C ARG A 246 3.78 21.36 5.95
N VAL A 247 3.75 22.04 4.81
CA VAL A 247 3.54 21.41 3.51
C VAL A 247 4.87 21.30 2.77
N LEU A 248 5.17 20.10 2.28
CA LEU A 248 6.25 19.86 1.33
C LEU A 248 5.66 19.67 -0.07
N ASP A 249 5.94 20.60 -0.97
CA ASP A 249 5.67 20.44 -2.39
C ASP A 249 6.83 19.67 -3.03
N VAL A 250 6.56 18.56 -3.70
CA VAL A 250 7.55 17.62 -4.25
C VAL A 250 7.27 17.39 -5.74
N ASP A 251 8.27 17.67 -6.58
CA ASP A 251 8.24 17.32 -7.99
C ASP A 251 8.67 15.86 -8.17
N VAL A 252 7.73 15.02 -8.61
CA VAL A 252 7.95 13.59 -8.82
C VAL A 252 8.12 13.32 -10.32
N PRO A 253 9.35 13.13 -10.81
CA PRO A 253 9.61 12.93 -12.24
C PRO A 253 9.24 11.51 -12.68
N GLU A 254 9.07 11.30 -13.98
CA GLU A 254 8.81 9.98 -14.59
C GLU A 254 9.72 8.86 -14.07
N ARG A 255 11.02 9.14 -13.93
CA ARG A 255 12.02 8.17 -13.47
C ARG A 255 11.81 7.66 -12.04
N ALA A 256 10.97 8.33 -11.24
CA ALA A 256 10.60 7.88 -9.90
C ALA A 256 9.43 6.87 -9.92
N PHE A 257 8.75 6.70 -11.06
CA PHE A 257 7.68 5.70 -11.22
C PHE A 257 8.26 4.37 -11.70
N LEU A 258 8.44 3.44 -10.77
CA LEU A 258 8.98 2.10 -11.05
C LEU A 258 7.84 1.12 -11.39
N PRO A 259 8.06 0.14 -12.27
CA PRO A 259 7.11 -0.96 -12.45
C PRO A 259 6.88 -1.67 -11.12
N SER A 260 5.61 -1.87 -10.76
CA SER A 260 5.29 -2.61 -9.54
C SER A 260 5.69 -4.09 -9.70
N SER A 261 6.36 -4.65 -8.70
CA SER A 261 6.72 -6.08 -8.64
C SER A 261 5.52 -7.02 -8.73
N ARG A 262 4.30 -6.51 -8.53
CA ARG A 262 3.04 -7.27 -8.53
C ARG A 262 2.34 -7.35 -9.89
N GLY A 263 3.07 -7.14 -10.99
CA GLY A 263 2.63 -7.40 -12.36
C GLY A 263 2.78 -6.20 -13.28
N ALA A 264 3.03 -6.50 -14.57
CA ALA A 264 3.47 -5.57 -15.62
C ALA A 264 2.46 -4.48 -16.06
N ARG A 265 1.52 -4.05 -15.20
CA ARG A 265 0.46 -3.09 -15.56
C ARG A 265 0.30 -1.91 -14.60
N ARG A 266 1.25 -1.70 -13.70
CA ARG A 266 1.20 -0.62 -12.72
C ARG A 266 2.58 0.00 -12.57
N SER A 267 2.61 1.33 -12.42
CA SER A 267 3.81 2.07 -12.04
C SER A 267 3.58 2.74 -10.68
N GLU A 268 4.58 2.73 -9.82
CA GLU A 268 4.52 3.21 -8.45
C GLU A 268 5.70 4.13 -8.16
N ALA A 269 5.42 5.30 -7.61
CA ALA A 269 6.42 6.16 -6.98
C ALA A 269 6.27 6.09 -5.46
N VAL A 270 7.39 5.87 -4.78
CA VAL A 270 7.46 5.82 -3.30
C VAL A 270 8.29 7.00 -2.85
N ILE A 271 7.67 7.90 -2.10
CA ILE A 271 8.27 9.14 -1.61
C ILE A 271 8.52 8.96 -0.12
N ILE A 272 9.75 9.24 0.30
CA ILE A 272 10.19 9.18 1.68
C ILE A 272 10.61 10.60 2.08
N LEU A 273 9.99 11.14 3.14
CA LEU A 273 10.39 12.43 3.69
C LEU A 273 11.60 12.25 4.60
N CYS A 274 12.51 13.22 4.55
CA CYS A 274 13.75 13.18 5.31
C CYS A 274 14.24 14.59 5.65
N THR A 275 15.18 14.67 6.58
CA THR A 275 15.98 15.87 6.83
C THR A 275 17.28 15.76 6.06
N LEU A 276 17.53 16.71 5.16
CA LEU A 276 18.72 16.78 4.31
C LEU A 276 19.62 17.94 4.75
N ALA A 277 20.93 17.77 4.61
CA ALA A 277 21.90 18.86 4.73
C ALA A 277 21.97 19.64 3.41
N ASP A 278 22.17 20.96 3.49
CA ASP A 278 22.38 21.87 2.36
C ASP A 278 23.73 21.67 1.64
#